data_AF-A0A1H7B0N1-F1
#
_entry.id   AF-A0A1H7B0N1-F1
#
_cell.length_a   1.000
_cell.length_b   1.000
_cell.length_c   1.000
_cell.angle_alpha   90.00
_cell.angle_beta   90.00
_cell.angle_gamma   90.00
#
_symmetry.space_group_name_H-M   'P 1'
#
loop_
_entity.id
_entity.type
_entity.pdbx_description
1 polymer ?
#
loop_
_entity_poly.entity_id
_entity_poly.type
_entity_poly.pdbx_seq_one_letter_code
_entity_poly.pdbx_strand_id
1 'polypeptide(L)'
;MAMGADDNPILERIEKVLAELSKTISTPPIPPNADVVAAIEATAPSAPAASIAAARLNVAIGWIRSRACRDRAFGDDLFFDPAWSILLELYVHHRQRTATSITSLCLAAKVPPSTGLRWVALLEKRGLVIREADPFDKRKSYAQLTPEAIARVERALDDTIESNRQLGIECVRMVN
;
A
#
# COMPACT_ATOMS: atom_id res chain seq x y z
N MET A 1 25.51 -24.18 41.62
CA MET A 1 25.44 -24.36 40.16
C MET A 1 24.08 -23.82 39.73
N ALA A 2 24.08 -22.70 38.99
CA ALA A 2 22.88 -22.06 38.43
C ALA A 2 22.12 -23.06 37.52
N MET A 3 20.83 -22.94 37.22
CA MET A 3 20.11 -21.75 36.78
C MET A 3 18.60 -22.07 36.85
N GLY A 4 17.81 -21.16 37.43
CA GLY A 4 16.38 -21.33 37.65
C GLY A 4 15.58 -21.41 36.35
N ALA A 5 14.63 -22.33 36.32
CA ALA A 5 13.62 -22.44 35.30
C ALA A 5 12.69 -21.21 35.36
N ASP A 6 12.78 -20.37 34.32
CA ASP A 6 11.69 -19.75 33.55
C ASP A 6 10.29 -19.56 34.19
N ASP A 7 10.21 -19.02 35.39
CA ASP A 7 8.99 -18.35 35.86
C ASP A 7 9.08 -16.86 35.49
N ASN A 8 8.82 -16.53 34.22
CA ASN A 8 8.76 -15.14 33.76
C ASN A 8 7.28 -14.66 33.66
N PRO A 9 6.70 -14.15 34.76
CA PRO A 9 5.29 -13.71 34.81
C PRO A 9 4.98 -12.53 33.87
N ILE A 10 6.01 -11.97 33.22
CA ILE A 10 5.89 -10.92 32.21
C ILE A 10 5.43 -11.51 30.87
N LEU A 11 5.91 -12.70 30.48
CA LEU A 11 5.51 -13.34 29.23
C LEU A 11 4.02 -13.72 29.23
N GLU A 12 3.53 -14.33 30.33
CA GLU A 12 2.11 -14.68 30.48
C GLU A 12 1.22 -13.43 30.43
N ARG A 13 1.67 -12.31 31.00
CA ARG A 13 0.93 -11.04 30.93
C ARG A 13 0.91 -10.46 29.53
N ILE A 14 1.99 -10.59 28.77
CA ILE A 14 2.05 -10.17 27.37
C ILE A 14 1.11 -11.02 26.51
N GLU A 15 1.13 -12.34 26.64
CA GLU A 15 0.23 -13.24 25.89
C GLU A 15 -1.24 -12.99 26.21
N LYS A 16 -1.56 -12.74 27.48
CA LYS A 16 -2.93 -12.41 27.91
C LYS A 16 -3.41 -11.09 27.32
N VAL A 17 -2.55 -10.07 27.27
CA VAL A 17 -2.85 -8.78 26.64
C VAL A 17 -3.00 -8.92 25.13
N LEU A 18 -2.16 -9.72 24.47
CA LEU A 18 -2.28 -10.01 23.03
C LEU A 18 -3.59 -10.76 22.70
N ALA A 19 -4.02 -11.69 23.56
CA ALA A 19 -5.28 -12.40 23.41
C ALA A 19 -6.52 -11.50 23.63
N GLU A 20 -6.46 -10.55 24.56
CA GLU A 20 -7.53 -9.56 24.78
C GLU A 20 -7.62 -8.52 23.65
N LEU A 21 -6.48 -8.09 23.11
CA LEU A 21 -6.44 -7.19 21.94
C LEU A 21 -6.96 -7.89 20.67
N SER A 22 -6.64 -9.17 20.48
CA SER A 22 -7.17 -9.99 19.37
C SER A 22 -8.71 -10.09 19.41
N LYS A 23 -9.31 -10.25 20.60
CA LYS A 23 -10.77 -10.27 20.78
C LYS A 23 -11.44 -8.92 20.51
N THR A 24 -10.71 -7.82 20.69
CA THR A 24 -11.24 -6.45 20.55
C THR A 24 -11.15 -5.93 19.11
N ILE A 25 -10.29 -6.51 18.26
CA ILE A 25 -10.11 -6.11 16.85
C ILE A 25 -11.20 -6.69 15.92
N SER A 26 -12.16 -7.46 16.45
CA SER A 26 -13.35 -7.86 15.68
C SER A 26 -14.35 -6.70 15.58
N THR A 27 -14.06 -5.72 14.73
CA THR A 27 -15.06 -4.77 14.24
C THR A 27 -15.77 -5.42 13.05
N PRO A 28 -17.12 -5.42 12.99
CA PRO A 28 -17.82 -5.91 11.81
C PRO A 28 -17.40 -5.11 10.57
N PRO A 29 -17.39 -5.72 9.38
CA PRO A 29 -17.19 -4.95 8.16
C PRO A 29 -18.30 -3.90 8.09
N ILE A 30 -17.92 -2.64 7.86
CA ILE A 30 -18.87 -1.63 7.41
C ILE A 30 -19.55 -2.24 6.17
N PRO A 31 -20.87 -2.48 6.18
CA PRO A 31 -21.53 -2.90 4.96
C PRO A 31 -21.32 -1.78 3.94
N PRO A 32 -20.89 -2.08 2.70
CA PRO A 32 -21.08 -1.13 1.63
C PRO A 32 -22.57 -0.77 1.63
N ASN A 33 -22.90 0.52 1.46
CA ASN A 33 -24.29 0.94 1.24
C ASN A 33 -24.95 -0.10 0.32
N ALA A 34 -26.13 -0.61 0.68
CA ALA A 34 -26.78 -1.71 -0.03
C ALA A 34 -27.01 -1.41 -1.53
N ASP A 35 -27.02 -0.12 -1.89
CA ASP A 35 -27.07 0.37 -3.26
C ASP A 35 -25.76 0.20 -4.05
N VAL A 36 -24.62 -0.07 -3.39
CA VAL A 36 -23.29 -0.25 -4.00
C VAL A 36 -22.99 -1.74 -4.24
N VAL A 37 -23.53 -2.65 -3.43
CA VAL A 37 -23.25 -4.11 -3.54
C VAL A 37 -23.86 -4.70 -4.82
N ALA A 38 -25.04 -4.23 -5.24
CA ALA A 38 -25.71 -4.71 -6.45
C ALA A 38 -24.99 -4.30 -7.76
N ALA A 39 -24.10 -3.30 -7.73
CA ALA A 39 -23.35 -2.87 -8.92
C ALA A 39 -22.00 -3.58 -9.10
N ILE A 40 -21.47 -4.25 -8.06
CA ILE A 40 -20.12 -4.85 -8.07
C ILE A 40 -20.12 -6.25 -8.72
N GLU A 41 -21.28 -6.91 -8.82
CA GLU A 41 -21.38 -8.29 -9.30
C GLU A 41 -21.35 -8.44 -10.83
N ALA A 42 -21.30 -7.34 -11.59
CA ALA A 42 -21.39 -7.36 -13.07
C ALA A 42 -20.05 -7.15 -13.81
N THR A 43 -18.89 -7.23 -13.16
CA THR A 43 -17.60 -7.07 -13.87
C THR A 43 -16.51 -7.98 -13.29
N ALA A 44 -16.67 -9.29 -13.47
CA ALA A 44 -15.52 -10.17 -13.43
C ALA A 44 -14.57 -9.79 -14.59
N PRO A 45 -13.29 -9.47 -14.34
CA PRO A 45 -12.38 -9.10 -15.41
C PRO A 45 -12.15 -10.29 -16.33
N SER A 46 -12.30 -10.04 -17.64
CA SER A 46 -11.90 -10.96 -18.71
C SER A 46 -10.44 -11.42 -18.51
N ALA A 47 -10.13 -12.67 -18.85
CA ALA A 47 -8.78 -13.26 -18.72
C ALA A 47 -7.62 -12.36 -19.22
N PRO A 48 -7.70 -11.69 -20.40
CA PRO A 48 -6.72 -10.69 -20.82
C PRO A 48 -6.59 -9.47 -19.91
N ALA A 49 -7.68 -8.95 -19.34
CA ALA A 49 -7.65 -7.82 -18.42
C ALA A 49 -6.98 -8.17 -17.08
N ALA A 50 -7.19 -9.40 -16.60
CA ALA A 50 -6.50 -9.91 -15.40
C ALA A 50 -4.97 -10.00 -15.61
N SER A 51 -4.54 -10.43 -16.81
CA SER A 51 -3.11 -10.49 -17.19
C SER A 51 -2.45 -9.11 -17.20
N ILE A 52 -3.10 -8.12 -17.82
CA ILE A 52 -2.60 -6.73 -17.86
C ILE A 52 -2.49 -6.15 -16.45
N ALA A 53 -3.51 -6.35 -15.62
CA ALA A 53 -3.49 -5.83 -14.26
C ALA A 53 -2.40 -6.47 -13.38
N ALA A 54 -2.07 -7.75 -13.61
CA ALA A 54 -0.94 -8.42 -12.97
C ALA A 54 0.40 -7.84 -13.46
N ALA A 55 0.54 -7.58 -14.76
CA ALA A 55 1.74 -6.96 -15.32
C ALA A 55 1.99 -5.57 -14.74
N ARG A 56 0.96 -4.72 -14.66
CA ARG A 56 1.01 -3.39 -14.03
C ARG A 56 1.46 -3.47 -12.57
N LEU A 57 0.88 -4.40 -11.80
CA LEU A 57 1.25 -4.60 -10.40
C LEU A 57 2.73 -5.02 -10.27
N ASN A 58 3.21 -5.91 -11.12
CA ASN A 58 4.61 -6.33 -11.12
C ASN A 58 5.57 -5.16 -11.42
N VAL A 59 5.22 -4.29 -12.38
CA VAL A 59 6.03 -3.10 -12.67
C VAL A 59 6.02 -2.11 -11.50
N ALA A 60 4.86 -1.86 -10.89
CA ALA A 60 4.76 -0.97 -9.72
C ALA A 60 5.62 -1.49 -8.55
N ILE A 61 5.54 -2.79 -8.23
CA ILE A 61 6.39 -3.43 -7.23
C ILE A 61 7.86 -3.37 -7.63
N GLY A 62 8.17 -3.57 -8.91
CA GLY A 62 9.51 -3.44 -9.47
C GLY A 62 10.11 -2.07 -9.18
N TRP A 63 9.39 -0.99 -9.44
CA TRP A 63 9.84 0.37 -9.14
C TRP A 63 10.04 0.65 -7.65
N ILE A 64 9.12 0.18 -6.80
CA ILE A 64 9.27 0.26 -5.34
C ILE A 64 10.55 -0.46 -4.89
N ARG A 65 10.83 -1.63 -5.44
CA ARG A 65 12.05 -2.40 -5.13
C ARG A 65 13.31 -1.74 -5.68
N SER A 66 13.25 -1.18 -6.89
CA SER A 66 14.38 -0.44 -7.48
C SER A 66 14.78 0.77 -6.63
N ARG A 67 13.82 1.48 -6.03
CA ARG A 67 14.09 2.50 -5.00
C ARG A 67 14.91 1.90 -3.85
N ALA A 68 14.44 0.80 -3.27
CA ALA A 68 15.15 0.15 -2.16
C ALA A 68 16.55 -0.36 -2.56
N CYS A 69 16.75 -0.83 -3.79
CA CYS A 69 18.08 -1.19 -4.31
C CYS A 69 19.01 0.02 -4.39
N ARG A 70 18.50 1.16 -4.87
CA ARG A 70 19.23 2.42 -4.92
C ARG A 70 19.60 2.92 -3.52
N ASP A 71 18.65 2.92 -2.58
CA ASP A 71 18.89 3.37 -1.20
C ASP A 71 19.99 2.54 -0.52
N ARG A 72 20.02 1.22 -0.76
CA ARG A 72 21.08 0.34 -0.22
C ARG A 72 22.47 0.64 -0.80
N ALA A 73 22.54 1.09 -2.04
CA ALA A 73 23.81 1.35 -2.72
C ALA A 73 24.38 2.74 -2.39
N PHE A 74 23.53 3.73 -2.15
CA PHE A 74 23.92 5.13 -2.07
C PHE A 74 23.53 5.85 -0.77
N GLY A 75 22.79 5.20 0.13
CA GLY A 75 22.14 5.86 1.26
C GLY A 75 20.69 6.27 0.94
N ASP A 76 19.88 6.47 1.97
CA ASP A 76 18.46 6.81 1.88
C ASP A 76 18.17 8.32 1.95
N ASP A 77 19.21 9.14 2.09
CA ASP A 77 19.14 10.60 2.21
C ASP A 77 19.34 11.33 0.87
N LEU A 78 19.85 10.64 -0.15
CA LEU A 78 20.23 11.26 -1.42
C LEU A 78 19.06 11.41 -2.41
N PHE A 79 18.20 10.39 -2.52
CA PHE A 79 17.17 10.33 -3.54
C PHE A 79 15.77 10.46 -2.95
N PHE A 80 15.04 11.49 -3.35
CA PHE A 80 13.75 11.81 -2.75
C PHE A 80 12.68 12.09 -3.81
N ASP A 81 11.79 11.10 -4.02
CA ASP A 81 10.56 11.27 -4.80
C ASP A 81 9.34 10.76 -4.01
N PRO A 82 8.85 11.58 -3.06
CA PRO A 82 7.77 11.20 -2.16
C PRO A 82 6.40 11.13 -2.85
N ALA A 83 6.15 11.99 -3.84
CA ALA A 83 4.86 12.03 -4.54
C ALA A 83 4.64 10.73 -5.30
N TRP A 84 5.63 10.31 -6.09
CA TRP A 84 5.53 9.07 -6.84
C TRP A 84 5.52 7.84 -5.94
N SER A 85 6.35 7.83 -4.90
CA SER A 85 6.37 6.75 -3.92
C SER A 85 5.01 6.56 -3.25
N ILE A 86 4.34 7.63 -2.82
CA ILE A 86 2.99 7.57 -2.24
C ILE A 86 1.98 7.02 -3.24
N LEU A 87 2.01 7.50 -4.50
CA LEU A 87 1.08 7.03 -5.54
C LEU A 87 1.25 5.52 -5.83
N LEU A 88 2.48 5.02 -5.88
CA LEU A 88 2.76 3.61 -6.10
C LEU A 88 2.29 2.73 -4.93
N GLU A 89 2.57 3.11 -3.68
CA GLU A 89 2.10 2.35 -2.50
C GLU A 89 0.56 2.32 -2.46
N LEU A 90 -0.10 3.46 -2.70
CA LEU A 90 -1.56 3.52 -2.77
C LEU A 90 -2.12 2.68 -3.93
N TYR A 91 -1.44 2.64 -5.08
CA TYR A 91 -1.83 1.79 -6.21
C TYR A 91 -1.75 0.31 -5.84
N VAL A 92 -0.67 -0.13 -5.17
CA VAL A 92 -0.53 -1.51 -4.69
C VAL A 92 -1.65 -1.88 -3.73
N HIS A 93 -1.96 -1.01 -2.76
CA HIS A 93 -3.09 -1.20 -1.84
C HIS A 93 -4.45 -1.25 -2.56
N HIS A 94 -4.67 -0.35 -3.54
CA HIS A 94 -5.87 -0.35 -4.37
C HIS A 94 -6.05 -1.68 -5.12
N ARG A 95 -4.98 -2.21 -5.73
CA ARG A 95 -5.00 -3.50 -6.44
C ARG A 95 -5.27 -4.69 -5.51
N GLN A 96 -4.83 -4.59 -4.25
CA GLN A 96 -5.10 -5.58 -3.21
C GLN A 96 -6.47 -5.41 -2.54
N ARG A 97 -7.23 -4.35 -2.89
CA ARG A 97 -8.49 -3.97 -2.24
C ARG A 97 -8.35 -3.79 -0.73
N THR A 98 -7.20 -3.27 -0.29
CA THR A 98 -6.94 -2.96 1.12
C THR A 98 -6.91 -1.45 1.35
N ALA A 99 -7.42 -1.02 2.50
CA ALA A 99 -7.25 0.36 2.96
C ALA A 99 -5.89 0.51 3.64
N THR A 100 -5.26 1.68 3.50
CA THR A 100 -3.99 1.99 4.17
C THR A 100 -4.09 3.28 4.97
N SER A 101 -3.62 3.25 6.22
CA SER A 101 -3.56 4.44 7.05
C SER A 101 -2.45 5.37 6.57
N ILE A 102 -2.58 6.68 6.76
CA ILE A 102 -1.53 7.63 6.35
C ILE A 102 -0.19 7.33 7.03
N THR A 103 -0.21 6.92 8.31
CA THR A 103 1.01 6.53 9.04
C THR A 103 1.69 5.33 8.39
N SER A 104 0.93 4.27 8.10
CA SER A 104 1.44 3.07 7.42
C SER A 104 1.93 3.39 6.01
N LEU A 105 1.22 4.25 5.29
CA LEU A 105 1.57 4.73 3.96
C LEU A 105 2.91 5.48 3.96
N CYS A 106 3.12 6.40 4.90
CA CYS A 106 4.38 7.13 5.00
C CYS A 106 5.56 6.19 5.28
N LEU A 107 5.36 5.19 6.14
CA LEU A 107 6.35 4.16 6.42
C LEU A 107 6.69 3.34 5.16
N ALA A 108 5.68 2.85 4.44
CA ALA A 108 5.88 2.07 3.21
C ALA A 108 6.57 2.88 2.11
N ALA A 109 6.13 4.13 1.91
CA ALA A 109 6.71 5.06 0.95
C ALA A 109 8.11 5.56 1.34
N LYS A 110 8.61 5.20 2.55
CA LYS A 110 9.86 5.69 3.14
C LYS A 110 9.95 7.22 3.20
N VAL A 111 8.85 7.87 3.57
CA VAL A 111 8.79 9.33 3.72
C VAL A 111 8.61 9.69 5.20
N PRO A 112 9.41 10.63 5.75
CA PRO A 112 9.21 11.09 7.13
C PRO A 112 7.76 11.56 7.38
N PRO A 113 7.15 11.30 8.55
CA PRO A 113 5.71 11.50 8.76
C PRO A 113 5.19 12.92 8.46
N SER A 114 5.88 13.95 8.95
CA SER A 114 5.50 15.36 8.69
C SER A 114 5.60 15.73 7.21
N THR A 115 6.58 15.14 6.51
CA THR A 115 6.76 15.33 5.07
C THR A 115 5.69 14.60 4.28
N GLY A 116 5.38 13.36 4.67
CA GLY A 116 4.32 12.54 4.06
C GLY A 116 2.96 13.22 4.17
N LEU A 117 2.60 13.75 5.34
CA LEU A 117 1.36 14.52 5.53
C LEU A 117 1.25 15.72 4.59
N ARG A 118 2.35 16.47 4.39
CA ARG A 118 2.39 17.60 3.46
C ARG A 118 2.17 17.14 2.00
N TRP A 119 2.75 16.01 1.61
CA TRP A 119 2.58 15.46 0.27
C TRP A 119 1.19 14.87 0.05
N VAL A 120 0.62 14.18 1.03
CA VAL A 120 -0.76 13.70 0.96
C VAL A 120 -1.72 14.88 0.77
N ALA A 121 -1.57 15.95 1.55
CA ALA A 121 -2.38 17.16 1.41
C ALA A 121 -2.20 17.83 0.02
N LEU A 122 -0.98 17.84 -0.52
CA LEU A 122 -0.73 18.36 -1.86
C LEU A 122 -1.38 17.50 -2.96
N LEU A 123 -1.30 16.17 -2.84
CA LEU A 123 -1.91 15.23 -3.78
C LEU A 123 -3.44 15.27 -3.70
N GLU A 124 -4.01 15.43 -2.50
CA GLU A 124 -5.42 15.67 -2.25
C GLU A 124 -5.90 16.96 -2.92
N LYS A 125 -5.17 18.06 -2.73
CA LYS A 125 -5.45 19.34 -3.41
C LYS A 125 -5.41 19.22 -4.94
N ARG A 126 -4.62 18.29 -5.48
CA ARG A 126 -4.55 18.00 -6.92
C ARG A 126 -5.59 16.99 -7.41
N GLY A 127 -6.50 16.53 -6.55
CA GLY A 127 -7.50 15.54 -6.91
C GLY A 127 -6.92 14.16 -7.24
N LEU A 128 -5.73 13.84 -6.73
CA LEU A 128 -5.08 12.54 -6.97
C LEU A 128 -5.29 11.55 -5.82
N VAL A 129 -5.50 12.07 -4.61
CA VAL A 129 -5.70 11.28 -3.40
C VAL A 129 -6.97 11.73 -2.71
N ILE A 130 -7.72 10.79 -2.16
CA ILE A 130 -8.84 11.04 -1.25
C ILE A 130 -8.39 10.64 0.15
N ARG A 131 -8.67 11.50 1.13
CA ARG A 131 -8.45 11.22 2.54
C ARG A 131 -9.76 10.98 3.25
N GLU A 132 -9.84 9.87 3.99
CA GLU A 132 -10.99 9.50 4.81
C GLU A 132 -10.57 9.42 6.27
N ALA A 133 -11.28 10.12 7.15
CA ALA A 133 -11.05 9.99 8.59
C ALA A 133 -11.62 8.65 9.09
N ASP A 134 -10.95 8.01 10.04
CA ASP A 134 -11.50 6.82 10.69
C ASP A 134 -12.73 7.23 11.53
N PRO A 135 -13.90 6.60 11.33
CA PRO A 135 -15.11 6.93 12.07
C PRO A 135 -14.98 6.71 13.59
N PHE A 136 -14.08 5.83 14.02
CA PHE A 136 -13.92 5.41 15.41
C PHE A 136 -12.67 6.02 16.08
N ASP A 137 -11.68 6.48 15.31
CA ASP A 137 -10.50 7.18 15.84
C ASP A 137 -10.10 8.41 14.99
N LYS A 138 -10.41 9.60 15.49
CA LYS A 138 -10.07 10.88 14.84
C LYS A 138 -8.56 11.09 14.61
N ARG A 139 -7.70 10.32 15.27
CA ARG A 139 -6.24 10.36 15.07
C ARG A 139 -5.79 9.55 13.85
N LYS A 140 -6.64 8.65 13.37
CA LYS A 140 -6.36 7.79 12.22
C LYS A 140 -7.07 8.32 10.99
N SER A 141 -6.36 8.33 9.88
CA SER A 141 -6.94 8.65 8.58
C SER A 141 -6.37 7.70 7.56
N TYR A 142 -7.18 7.35 6.58
CA TYR A 142 -6.83 6.51 5.45
C TYR A 142 -6.70 7.37 4.21
N ALA A 143 -5.89 6.89 3.27
CA ALA A 143 -5.72 7.52 1.97
C ALA A 143 -5.98 6.50 0.86
N GLN A 144 -6.58 6.96 -0.22
CA GLN A 144 -6.87 6.16 -1.41
C GLN A 144 -6.61 7.00 -2.67
N LEU A 145 -6.32 6.35 -3.79
CA LEU A 145 -6.24 7.04 -5.08
C LEU A 145 -7.63 7.42 -5.57
N THR A 146 -7.74 8.56 -6.26
CA THR A 146 -8.92 8.84 -7.08
C THR A 146 -8.95 7.93 -8.31
N PRO A 147 -10.13 7.71 -8.93
CA PRO A 147 -10.22 7.00 -10.22
C PRO A 147 -9.32 7.60 -11.30
N GLU A 148 -9.20 8.93 -11.32
CA GLU A 148 -8.31 9.63 -12.24
C GLU A 148 -6.83 9.32 -11.96
N ALA A 149 -6.41 9.33 -10.69
CA ALA A 149 -5.04 8.99 -10.35
C ALA A 149 -4.70 7.54 -10.68
N ILE A 150 -5.63 6.60 -10.48
CA ILE A 150 -5.48 5.21 -10.89
C ILE A 150 -5.20 5.15 -12.39
N ALA A 151 -6.05 5.77 -13.22
CA ALA A 151 -5.88 5.77 -14.67
C ALA A 151 -4.53 6.38 -15.11
N ARG A 152 -4.07 7.44 -14.43
CA ARG A 152 -2.77 8.07 -14.71
C ARG A 152 -1.58 7.18 -14.33
N VAL A 153 -1.65 6.52 -13.17
CA VAL A 153 -0.62 5.56 -12.75
C VAL A 153 -0.58 4.36 -13.70
N GLU A 154 -1.74 3.82 -14.08
CA GLU A 154 -1.83 2.72 -15.02
C GLU A 154 -1.25 3.07 -16.40
N ARG A 155 -1.48 4.29 -16.89
CA ARG A 155 -0.86 4.76 -18.14
C ARG A 155 0.67 4.77 -18.04
N ALA A 156 1.23 5.30 -16.95
CA ALA A 156 2.68 5.31 -16.76
C ALA A 156 3.26 3.88 -16.67
N LEU A 157 2.52 2.95 -16.05
CA LEU A 157 2.90 1.53 -16.00
C LEU A 157 2.83 0.88 -17.40
N ASP A 158 1.78 1.17 -18.18
CA ASP A 158 1.62 0.66 -19.54
C ASP A 158 2.74 1.16 -20.46
N ASP A 159 3.08 2.45 -20.39
CA ASP A 159 4.20 3.05 -21.15
C ASP A 159 5.53 2.34 -20.83
N THR A 160 5.70 1.92 -19.57
CA THR A 160 6.88 1.19 -19.12
C THR A 160 6.89 -0.26 -19.60
N ILE A 161 5.74 -0.93 -19.58
CA ILE A 161 5.59 -2.29 -20.11
C ILE A 161 5.93 -2.28 -21.61
N GLU A 162 5.42 -1.31 -22.35
CA GLU A 162 5.70 -1.17 -23.77
C GLU A 162 7.17 -0.83 -24.03
N SER A 163 7.77 0.08 -23.26
CA SER A 163 9.20 0.36 -23.34
C SER A 163 10.05 -0.89 -23.07
N ASN A 164 9.69 -1.70 -22.06
CA ASN A 164 10.39 -2.93 -21.72
C ASN A 164 10.27 -3.97 -22.85
N ARG A 165 9.13 -4.04 -23.52
CA ARG A 165 8.91 -4.86 -24.73
C ARG A 165 9.82 -4.45 -25.88
N GLN A 166 9.87 -3.15 -26.19
CA GLN A 166 10.70 -2.63 -27.26
C GLN A 166 12.20 -2.88 -27.02
N LEU A 167 12.61 -2.91 -25.75
CA LEU A 167 13.97 -3.22 -25.33
C LEU A 167 14.24 -4.73 -25.17
N GLY A 168 13.23 -5.59 -25.28
CA GLY A 168 13.37 -7.05 -25.15
C GLY A 168 13.63 -7.54 -23.71
N ILE A 169 13.23 -6.79 -22.68
CA ILE A 169 13.51 -7.09 -21.25
C ILE A 169 12.25 -7.51 -20.47
N GLU A 170 11.22 -8.04 -21.14
CA GLU A 170 9.87 -8.31 -20.60
C GLU A 170 9.81 -9.29 -19.41
N CYS A 171 10.89 -10.02 -19.12
CA CYS A 171 10.90 -11.09 -18.12
C CYS A 171 12.05 -10.94 -17.11
N VAL A 172 11.90 -10.06 -16.13
CA VAL A 172 12.55 -10.29 -14.84
C VAL A 172 11.68 -11.30 -14.09
N ARG A 173 11.92 -12.59 -14.32
CA ARG A 173 11.38 -13.65 -13.45
C ARG A 173 11.82 -13.31 -12.02
N MET A 174 10.87 -13.14 -11.12
CA MET A 174 11.14 -13.03 -9.69
C MET A 174 11.91 -14.29 -9.28
N VAL A 175 13.17 -14.14 -8.87
CA VAL A 175 13.88 -15.20 -8.16
C VAL A 175 13.21 -15.30 -6.79
N ASN A 176 12.71 -16.51 -6.49
CA ASN A 176 12.06 -16.86 -5.21
C ASN A 176 12.91 -16.47 -4.00
#